data_AF-A0A3C0DQ80-F1
#
_entry.id   AF-A0A3C0DQ80-F1
#
_cell.length_a   1.000
_cell.length_b   1.000
_cell.length_c   1.000
_cell.angle_alpha   90.00
_cell.angle_beta   90.00
_cell.angle_gamma   90.00
#
_symmetry.space_group_name_H-M   'P 1'
#
loop_
_entity.id
_entity.type
_entity.pdbx_description
1 polymer ?
#
loop_
_entity_poly.entity_id
_entity_poly.type
_entity_poly.pdbx_seq_one_letter_code
_entity_poly.pdbx_strand_id
1 'polypeptide(L)'
;MTDLKTMTCKDVERLFDKYIDGAITVGEYQVFRTHLRECSRCRESWLSLERTVRQLKMLDSVKPSDSFMPKLMAALPASSR
;
A
#
# COMPACT_ATOMS: atom_id res chain seq x y z
N MET A 1 -25.19 -13.02 -14.15
CA MET A 1 -25.46 -13.32 -12.73
C MET A 1 -24.20 -13.00 -11.95
N THR A 2 -24.20 -11.85 -11.28
CA THR A 2 -23.07 -11.30 -10.53
C THR A 2 -22.91 -12.11 -9.24
N ASP A 3 -21.84 -12.89 -9.17
CA ASP A 3 -21.47 -13.66 -7.98
C ASP A 3 -20.99 -12.68 -6.90
N LEU A 4 -21.94 -12.17 -6.11
CA LEU A 4 -21.71 -11.33 -4.93
C LEU A 4 -21.16 -12.22 -3.81
N LYS A 5 -19.93 -12.70 -4.00
CA LYS A 5 -19.12 -13.25 -2.92
C LYS A 5 -18.96 -12.13 -1.88
N THR A 6 -19.71 -12.22 -0.79
CA THR A 6 -19.67 -11.26 0.32
C THR A 6 -18.25 -11.31 0.89
N MET A 7 -17.42 -10.31 0.57
CA MET A 7 -16.02 -10.32 1.03
C MET A 7 -15.98 -10.32 2.55
N THR A 8 -15.22 -11.27 3.09
CA THR A 8 -15.05 -11.40 4.53
C THR A 8 -14.11 -10.31 5.05
N CYS A 9 -14.13 -10.04 6.36
CA CYS A 9 -13.16 -9.12 6.97
C CYS A 9 -11.72 -9.54 6.66
N LYS A 10 -11.44 -10.85 6.68
CA LYS A 10 -10.10 -11.38 6.39
C LYS A 10 -9.66 -11.11 4.96
N ASP A 11 -10.59 -11.11 4.00
CA ASP A 11 -10.27 -10.78 2.62
C ASP A 11 -10.00 -9.29 2.44
N VAL A 12 -10.73 -8.44 3.16
CA VAL A 12 -10.55 -6.99 3.14
C VAL A 12 -9.27 -6.55 3.85
N GLU A 13 -8.92 -7.19 4.97
CA GLU A 13 -7.66 -6.95 5.69
C GLU A 13 -6.45 -7.25 4.80
N ARG A 14 -6.52 -8.25 3.91
CA ARG A 14 -5.46 -8.52 2.92
C ARG A 14 -5.31 -7.42 1.86
N LEU A 15 -6.32 -6.59 1.66
CA LEU A 15 -6.25 -5.45 0.74
C LEU A 15 -5.56 -4.23 1.36
N PHE A 16 -5.32 -4.23 2.68
CA PHE A 16 -4.68 -3.11 3.36
C PHE A 16 -3.27 -2.86 2.81
N ASP A 17 -2.45 -3.91 2.75
CA ASP A 17 -1.07 -3.83 2.26
C ASP A 17 -1.04 -3.42 0.79
N LYS A 18 -1.90 -4.03 -0.04
CA LYS A 18 -2.04 -3.64 -1.45
C LYS A 18 -2.37 -2.16 -1.63
N TYR A 19 -3.23 -1.60 -0.77
CA TYR A 19 -3.55 -0.18 -0.82
C TYR A 19 -2.33 0.67 -0.43
N ILE A 20 -1.64 0.31 0.66
CA ILE A 20 -0.48 1.04 1.18
C ILE A 20 0.66 1.07 0.16
N ASP A 21 0.89 -0.05 -0.52
CA ASP A 21 1.92 -0.25 -1.53
C ASP A 21 1.54 0.35 -2.91
N GLY A 22 0.31 0.86 -3.06
CA GLY A 22 -0.19 1.40 -4.33
C GLY A 22 -0.44 0.34 -5.41
N ALA A 23 -0.56 -0.93 -5.02
CA ALA A 23 -0.77 -2.08 -5.91
C ALA A 23 -2.25 -2.53 -5.99
N ILE A 24 -3.16 -1.84 -5.32
CA ILE A 24 -4.59 -2.16 -5.32
C ILE A 24 -5.24 -1.83 -6.68
N THR A 25 -5.99 -2.78 -7.22
CA THR A 25 -6.75 -2.56 -8.47
C THR A 25 -8.03 -1.75 -8.20
N VAL A 26 -8.63 -1.19 -9.26
CA VAL A 26 -9.89 -0.43 -9.15
C VAL A 26 -11.03 -1.29 -8.57
N GLY A 27 -11.15 -2.55 -9.02
CA GLY A 27 -12.17 -3.47 -8.52
C GLY A 27 -11.98 -3.82 -7.05
N GLU A 28 -10.75 -4.14 -6.64
CA GLU A 28 -10.42 -4.39 -5.23
C GLU A 28 -10.69 -3.17 -4.37
N TYR A 29 -10.35 -1.97 -4.85
CA TYR A 29 -10.61 -0.73 -4.13
C TYR A 29 -12.11 -0.49 -3.89
N GLN A 30 -12.96 -0.74 -4.89
CA GLN A 30 -14.42 -0.59 -4.73
C GLN A 30 -14.97 -1.54 -3.65
N VAL A 31 -14.51 -2.79 -3.64
CA VAL A 31 -14.93 -3.80 -2.66
C VAL A 31 -14.42 -3.45 -1.26
N PHE A 32 -13.14 -3.08 -1.16
CA PHE A 32 -12.51 -2.58 0.06
C PHE A 32 -13.30 -1.40 0.66
N ARG A 33 -13.57 -0.35 -0.14
CA ARG A 33 -14.34 0.82 0.29
C ARG A 33 -15.76 0.48 0.71
N THR A 34 -16.40 -0.44 0.01
CA THR A 34 -17.76 -0.88 0.34
C THR A 34 -17.79 -1.55 1.71
N HIS A 35 -16.90 -2.51 1.95
CA HIS A 35 -16.84 -3.20 3.24
C HIS A 35 -16.47 -2.26 4.39
N LEU A 36 -15.55 -1.31 4.21
CA LEU A 36 -15.22 -0.34 5.26
C LEU A 36 -16.40 0.59 5.62
N ARG A 37 -17.36 0.80 4.73
CA ARG A 37 -18.60 1.55 5.06
C ARG A 37 -19.56 0.73 5.93
N GLU A 38 -19.50 -0.59 5.83
CA GLU A 38 -20.47 -1.48 6.47
C GLU A 38 -19.93 -2.15 7.74
N CYS A 39 -18.61 -2.33 7.85
CA CYS A 39 -17.97 -2.97 8.99
C CYS A 39 -17.12 -1.98 9.81
N SER A 40 -17.60 -1.64 11.01
CA SER A 40 -16.88 -0.75 11.95
C SER A 40 -15.51 -1.31 12.35
N ARG A 41 -15.42 -2.62 12.64
CA ARG A 41 -14.16 -3.29 13.03
C ARG A 41 -13.07 -3.12 11.97
N CYS A 42 -13.40 -3.37 10.71
CA CYS A 42 -12.45 -3.21 9.61
C CYS A 42 -12.09 -1.74 9.39
N ARG A 43 -13.04 -0.82 9.57
CA ARG A 43 -12.76 0.63 9.50
C ARG A 43 -11.81 1.09 10.59
N GLU A 44 -12.00 0.66 11.83
CA GLU A 44 -11.13 1.00 12.96
C GLU A 44 -9.72 0.44 12.75
N SER A 45 -9.63 -0.82 12.31
CA SER A 45 -8.36 -1.47 11.97
C SER A 45 -7.63 -0.72 10.86
N TRP A 46 -8.35 -0.35 9.81
CA TRP A 46 -7.82 0.46 8.70
C TRP A 46 -7.30 1.82 9.19
N LEU A 47 -8.10 2.57 9.95
CA LEU A 47 -7.70 3.88 10.47
C LEU A 47 -6.50 3.80 11.43
N SER A 48 -6.39 2.71 12.19
CA SER A 48 -5.22 2.46 13.04
C SER A 48 -3.97 2.26 12.18
N LEU A 49 -4.03 1.37 11.19
CA LEU A 49 -2.91 1.08 10.31
C LEU A 49 -2.50 2.30 9.46
N GLU A 50 -3.46 2.99 8.88
CA GLU A 50 -3.21 4.19 8.06
C GLU A 50 -2.50 5.29 8.86
N ARG A 51 -2.88 5.48 10.13
CA ARG A 51 -2.19 6.42 11.04
C ARG A 51 -0.74 6.01 11.26
N THR A 52 -0.48 4.75 11.57
CA THR A 52 0.89 4.23 11.76
C THR A 52 1.73 4.42 10.50
N VAL A 53 1.22 4.06 9.33
CA VAL A 53 1.93 4.23 8.05
C VAL A 53 2.23 5.70 7.77
N ARG A 54 1.28 6.61 8.05
CA ARG A 54 1.48 8.05 7.89
C ARG A 54 2.60 8.57 8.79
N GLN A 55 2.64 8.13 10.05
CA GLN A 55 3.72 8.49 10.97
C GLN A 55 5.08 8.00 10.48
N LEU A 56 5.16 6.77 9.98
CA LEU A 56 6.40 6.23 9.41
C LEU A 56 6.87 7.02 8.18
N LYS A 57 5.94 7.45 7.32
CA LYS A 57 6.26 8.28 6.13
C LYS A 57 6.71 9.70 6.47
N MET A 58 6.46 10.18 7.69
CA MET A 58 6.93 11.49 8.16
C MET A 58 8.34 11.44 8.75
N LEU A 59 8.91 10.25 8.93
CA LEU A 59 10.30 10.12 9.35
C LEU A 59 11.24 10.71 8.29
N ASP A 60 12.33 11.30 8.74
CA ASP A 60 13.34 11.85 7.85
C ASP A 60 13.86 10.76 6.91
N SER A 61 13.83 11.06 5.62
CA SER A 61 14.48 10.21 4.63
C SER A 61 15.96 10.13 4.96
N VAL A 62 16.50 8.91 5.01
CA VAL A 62 17.93 8.69 5.20
C VAL A 62 18.66 9.31 4.00
N LYS A 63 19.44 10.36 4.24
CA LYS A 63 20.31 10.94 3.21
C LYS A 63 21.33 9.86 2.80
N PRO A 64 21.40 9.46 1.52
CA PRO A 64 22.46 8.58 1.05
C PRO A 64 23.82 9.26 1.26
N SER A 65 24.88 8.47 1.48
CA SER A 65 26.25 9.03 1.50
C SER A 65 26.53 9.80 0.21
N ASP A 66 27.38 10.82 0.25
CA ASP A 66 27.70 11.63 -0.93
C ASP A 66 28.32 10.77 -2.07
N SER A 67 28.90 9.61 -1.74
CA SER A 67 29.45 8.64 -2.70
C SER A 67 28.42 7.68 -3.32
N PHE A 68 27.19 7.65 -2.81
CA PHE A 68 26.17 6.67 -3.24
C PHE A 68 25.78 6.84 -4.71
N MET A 69 25.40 8.06 -5.11
CA MET A 69 24.95 8.33 -6.48
C MET A 69 26.06 8.06 -7.52
N PRO A 70 27.32 8.50 -7.33
CA PRO A 70 28.41 8.14 -8.24
C PRO A 70 28.61 6.63 -8.38
N LYS A 71 28.61 5.89 -7.26
CA LYS A 71 28.78 4.43 -7.27
C LYS A 71 27.62 3.71 -7.95
N LEU A 72 26.39 4.15 -7.69
CA LEU A 72 25.20 3.60 -8.32
C LEU A 72 25.27 3.76 -9.83
N MET A 73 25.55 4.98 -10.31
CA MET A 73 25.63 5.26 -11.75
C MET A 73 26.72 4.46 -12.46
N ALA A 74 27.87 4.26 -11.80
CA ALA A 74 28.95 3.43 -12.34
C ALA A 74 28.59 1.92 -12.41
N ALA A 75 27.67 1.46 -11.57
CA ALA A 75 27.23 0.06 -11.51
C ALA A 75 26.02 -0.24 -12.41
N LEU A 76 25.31 0.78 -12.88
CA LEU A 76 24.19 0.58 -13.80
C LEU A 76 24.73 0.18 -15.19
N PRO A 77 24.18 -0.89 -15.82
CA PRO A 77 24.55 -1.23 -17.18
C PRO A 77 24.17 -0.08 -18.11
N ALA A 78 25.02 0.19 -19.11
CA ALA A 78 24.69 1.13 -20.17
C ALA A 78 23.35 0.71 -20.78
N SER A 79 22.36 1.61 -20.76
CA SER A 79 21.00 1.33 -21.22
C SER A 79 21.02 0.59 -22.56
N SER A 80 20.62 -0.68 -22.57
CA SER A 80 20.35 -1.42 -23.79
C SER A 80 19.10 -0.81 -24.41
N ARG A 81 19.29 -0.10 -25.53
CA ARG A 81 18.24 0.50 -26.35
C ARG A 81 17.42 -0.58 -27.03
#